data_AF-A0ABD1UXN8-F1
#
_entry.id   AF-A0ABD1UXN8-F1
#
_cell.length_a   1.000
_cell.length_b   1.000
_cell.length_c   1.000
_cell.angle_alpha   90.00
_cell.angle_beta   90.00
_cell.angle_gamma   90.00
#
_symmetry.space_group_name_H-M   'P 1'
#
loop_
_entity.id
_entity.type
_entity.pdbx_description
1 polymer ?
#
loop_
_entity_poly.entity_id
_entity_poly.type
_entity_poly.pdbx_seq_one_letter_code
_entity_poly.pdbx_strand_id
1 'polypeptide(L)'
;MGTLVGHVAPGFGFFILGLWHLLNHIKLHALNPKSYTSLPWFPTSKFKYFELYLIMVACTMSISMELFIGPDRHQPLDPDGTIPSNHLHNFEHSNISMTFFMYAFFSILLDKVAPPAQYGLTNFLAAVAFGQQPPLPPPLCGSHGG
;
A
#
# COMPACT_ATOMS: atom_id res chain seq x y z
N MET A 1 -15.82 -11.45 6.33
CA MET A 1 -16.56 -11.23 5.06
C MET A 1 -17.32 -9.90 5.19
N GLY A 2 -16.76 -8.82 4.64
CA GLY A 2 -17.24 -7.45 4.88
C GLY A 2 -18.59 -7.13 4.26
N THR A 3 -19.35 -6.23 4.89
CA THR A 3 -20.61 -5.68 4.37
C THR A 3 -20.40 -5.03 2.99
N LEU A 4 -21.45 -4.88 2.17
CA LEU A 4 -21.40 -4.15 0.89
C LEU A 4 -20.70 -2.78 1.02
N VAL A 5 -20.90 -2.09 2.14
CA VAL A 5 -20.24 -0.83 2.48
C VAL A 5 -18.73 -0.98 2.63
N GLY A 6 -18.27 -2.08 3.22
CA GLY A 6 -16.85 -2.40 3.41
C GLY A 6 -16.08 -2.69 2.11
N HIS A 7 -16.76 -3.01 0.99
CA HIS A 7 -16.11 -3.15 -0.32
C HIS A 7 -16.24 -1.89 -1.18
N VAL A 8 -17.41 -1.25 -1.15
CA VAL A 8 -17.67 -0.07 -1.97
C VAL A 8 -16.86 1.14 -1.49
N ALA A 9 -16.71 1.32 -0.18
CA ALA A 9 -15.98 2.48 0.35
C ALA A 9 -14.47 2.46 0.01
N PRO A 10 -13.72 1.36 0.21
CA PRO A 10 -12.33 1.29 -0.24
C PRO A 10 -12.21 1.42 -1.77
N GLY A 11 -13.09 0.77 -2.52
CA GLY A 11 -13.10 0.85 -3.99
C GLY A 11 -13.30 2.28 -4.50
N PHE A 12 -14.23 3.03 -3.90
CA PHE A 12 -14.47 4.42 -4.25
C PHE A 12 -13.31 5.34 -3.82
N GLY A 13 -12.66 5.04 -2.69
CA GLY A 13 -11.43 5.69 -2.27
C GLY A 13 -10.31 5.54 -3.31
N PHE A 14 -10.06 4.31 -3.77
CA PHE A 14 -9.10 4.05 -4.85
C PHE A 14 -9.49 4.74 -6.16
N PHE A 15 -10.78 4.81 -6.49
CA PHE A 15 -11.26 5.52 -7.68
C PHE A 15 -10.94 7.03 -7.61
N ILE A 16 -11.24 7.68 -6.50
CA ILE A 16 -10.92 9.10 -6.29
C ILE A 16 -9.41 9.34 -6.33
N LEU A 17 -8.63 8.51 -5.64
CA LEU A 17 -7.17 8.59 -5.65
C LEU A 17 -6.60 8.38 -7.06
N GLY A 18 -7.12 7.41 -7.81
CA GLY A 18 -6.74 7.17 -9.20
C GLY A 18 -7.05 8.35 -10.11
N LEU A 19 -8.23 8.97 -9.96
CA LEU A 19 -8.59 10.16 -10.72
C LEU A 19 -7.71 11.37 -10.36
N TRP A 20 -7.38 11.53 -9.07
CA TRP A 20 -6.43 12.53 -8.58
C TRP A 20 -5.06 12.37 -9.25
N HIS A 21 -4.51 11.15 -9.26
CA HIS A 21 -3.25 10.86 -9.94
C HIS A 21 -3.32 11.14 -11.44
N LEU A 22 -4.37 10.65 -12.12
CA LEU A 22 -4.55 10.83 -13.56
C LEU A 22 -4.58 12.31 -13.95
N LEU A 23 -5.38 13.12 -13.27
CA LEU A 23 -5.51 14.55 -13.55
C LEU A 23 -4.18 15.29 -13.31
N ASN A 24 -3.44 14.94 -12.25
CA ASN A 24 -2.14 15.55 -11.98
C ASN A 24 -1.08 15.14 -13.02
N HIS A 25 -1.07 13.89 -13.47
CA HIS A 25 -0.20 13.45 -14.56
C HIS A 25 -0.52 14.15 -15.88
N ILE A 26 -1.80 14.27 -16.25
CA ILE A 26 -2.23 15.01 -17.45
C ILE A 26 -1.77 16.46 -17.38
N LYS A 27 -1.98 17.12 -16.23
CA LYS A 27 -1.54 18.50 -16.00
C LYS A 27 -0.02 18.63 -16.11
N LEU A 28 0.73 17.74 -15.48
CA LEU A 28 2.20 17.78 -15.50
C LEU A 28 2.74 17.57 -16.92
N HIS A 29 2.15 16.64 -17.66
CA HIS A 29 2.50 16.39 -19.06
C HIS A 29 2.14 17.57 -19.96
N ALA A 30 0.97 18.19 -19.78
CA ALA A 30 0.56 19.37 -20.55
C ALA A 30 1.47 20.58 -20.31
N LEU A 31 1.97 20.76 -19.08
CA LEU A 31 2.89 21.85 -18.74
C LEU A 31 4.33 21.59 -19.21
N ASN A 32 4.78 20.33 -19.16
CA ASN A 32 6.17 19.96 -19.46
C ASN A 32 6.26 18.76 -20.41
N PRO A 33 5.78 18.86 -21.67
CA PRO A 33 5.66 17.71 -22.57
C PRO A 33 7.01 17.06 -22.92
N LYS A 34 8.11 17.82 -22.89
CA LYS A 34 9.47 17.34 -23.25
C LYS A 34 10.32 16.88 -22.05
N SER A 35 9.90 17.20 -20.83
CA SER A 35 10.66 16.93 -19.59
C SER A 35 9.79 16.26 -18.53
N TYR A 36 8.75 15.54 -18.98
CA TYR A 36 7.81 14.87 -18.09
C TYR A 36 8.55 13.84 -17.22
N THR A 37 8.33 13.92 -15.91
CA THR A 37 8.82 12.95 -14.94
C THR A 37 7.63 12.45 -14.14
N SER A 38 7.43 11.13 -14.08
CA SER A 38 6.37 10.54 -13.25
C SER A 38 6.70 10.68 -11.77
N LEU A 39 5.78 11.28 -11.02
CA LEU A 39 5.87 11.36 -9.57
C LEU A 39 4.96 10.30 -8.95
N PRO A 40 5.43 9.56 -7.95
CA PRO A 40 4.65 8.49 -7.31
C PRO A 40 3.62 9.01 -6.29
N TRP A 41 3.66 10.30 -5.96
CA TRP A 41 2.66 10.99 -5.13
C TRP A 41 2.57 12.47 -5.54
N PHE A 42 1.41 13.12 -5.29
CA PHE A 42 1.19 14.52 -5.66
C PHE A 42 0.82 15.41 -4.48
N PRO A 43 1.39 16.62 -4.37
CA PRO A 43 1.05 17.54 -3.29
C PRO A 43 -0.32 18.19 -3.49
N THR A 44 -1.09 18.33 -2.41
CA THR A 44 -2.34 19.11 -2.44
C THR A 44 -2.10 20.58 -2.06
N SER A 45 -3.01 21.47 -2.47
CA SER A 45 -2.88 22.93 -2.29
C SER A 45 -2.81 23.40 -0.84
N LYS A 46 -3.49 22.70 0.08
CA LYS A 46 -3.52 23.05 1.51
C LYS A 46 -2.67 22.14 2.39
N PHE A 47 -2.54 20.86 2.00
CA PHE A 47 -1.84 19.85 2.78
C PHE A 47 -0.88 19.07 1.88
N LYS A 48 0.38 19.54 1.82
CA LYS A 48 1.39 18.99 0.89
C LYS A 48 1.46 17.45 0.95
N TYR A 49 1.41 16.85 2.13
CA TYR A 49 1.57 15.40 2.32
C TYR A 49 0.25 14.64 2.56
N PHE A 50 -0.90 15.22 2.19
CA PHE A 50 -2.22 14.62 2.48
C PHE A 50 -2.35 13.18 2.01
N GLU A 51 -1.96 12.91 0.77
CA GLU A 51 -1.97 11.56 0.19
C GLU A 51 -1.11 10.58 0.99
N LEU A 52 0.12 10.98 1.36
CA LEU A 52 1.04 10.16 2.13
C LEU A 52 0.53 9.87 3.55
N TYR A 53 -0.10 10.85 4.20
CA TYR A 53 -0.74 10.64 5.50
C TYR A 53 -1.93 9.70 5.42
N LEU A 54 -2.76 9.78 4.37
CA LEU A 54 -3.85 8.83 4.15
C LEU A 54 -3.31 7.40 3.99
N ILE A 55 -2.22 7.22 3.23
CA ILE A 55 -1.55 5.91 3.10
C ILE A 55 -1.07 5.42 4.46
N MET A 56 -0.36 6.25 5.23
CA MET A 56 0.15 5.87 6.56
C MET A 56 -0.99 5.42 7.48
N VAL A 57 -2.08 6.19 7.56
CA VAL A 57 -3.23 5.88 8.42
C VAL A 57 -3.93 4.59 7.95
N ALA A 58 -4.14 4.42 6.64
CA ALA A 58 -4.73 3.20 6.08
C ALA A 58 -3.86 1.96 6.37
N CYS A 59 -2.54 2.07 6.20
CA CYS A 59 -1.60 0.99 6.50
C CYS A 59 -1.59 0.65 7.99
N THR A 60 -1.57 1.64 8.88
CA THR A 60 -1.62 1.39 10.32
C THR A 60 -2.93 0.73 10.74
N MET A 61 -4.08 1.16 10.19
CA MET A 61 -5.36 0.50 10.43
C MET A 61 -5.35 -0.93 9.91
N SER A 62 -4.83 -1.18 8.70
CA SER A 62 -4.71 -2.51 8.10
C SER A 62 -3.88 -3.46 8.96
N ILE A 63 -2.66 -3.05 9.36
CA ILE A 63 -1.78 -3.82 10.25
C ILE A 63 -2.47 -4.10 11.60
N SER A 64 -3.17 -3.09 12.15
CA SER A 64 -3.88 -3.24 13.43
C SER A 64 -5.01 -4.27 13.33
N MET A 65 -5.79 -4.22 12.25
CA MET A 65 -6.89 -5.14 12.01
C MET A 65 -6.40 -6.57 11.78
N GLU A 66 -5.33 -6.75 11.00
CA GLU A 66 -4.82 -8.08 10.63
C GLU A 66 -4.08 -8.78 11.79
N LEU A 67 -3.27 -8.05 12.57
CA LEU A 67 -2.46 -8.65 13.65
C LEU A 67 -3.12 -8.67 15.02
N PHE A 68 -4.00 -7.72 15.34
CA PHE A 68 -4.48 -7.52 16.72
C PHE A 68 -5.99 -7.63 16.90
N ILE A 69 -6.81 -7.33 15.89
CA ILE A 69 -8.28 -7.29 16.04
C ILE A 69 -8.95 -8.49 15.36
N GLY A 70 -8.41 -8.94 14.23
CA GLY A 70 -8.93 -10.07 13.45
C GLY A 70 -8.71 -11.45 14.08
N PRO A 71 -7.55 -11.74 14.71
CA PRO A 71 -7.34 -13.04 15.35
C PRO A 71 -8.24 -13.25 16.58
N ASP A 72 -8.79 -14.47 16.76
CA ASP A 72 -9.71 -14.79 17.86
C ASP A 72 -9.13 -14.50 19.26
N ARG A 73 -7.81 -14.55 19.41
CA ARG A 73 -7.09 -14.24 20.67
C ARG A 73 -6.61 -12.80 20.77
N HIS A 74 -6.87 -11.97 19.75
CA HIS A 74 -6.33 -10.62 19.62
C HIS A 74 -4.79 -10.56 19.76
N GLN A 75 -4.13 -11.69 19.52
CA GLN A 75 -2.69 -11.83 19.49
C GLN A 75 -2.32 -12.59 18.21
N PRO A 76 -1.24 -12.20 17.54
CA PRO A 76 -0.86 -12.80 16.26
C PRO A 76 -0.12 -14.14 16.41
N LEU A 77 0.44 -14.45 17.59
CA LEU A 77 1.25 -15.63 17.87
C LEU A 77 0.47 -16.72 18.62
N ASP A 78 0.90 -17.97 18.49
CA ASP A 78 0.43 -19.05 19.37
C ASP A 78 1.05 -18.93 20.78
N PRO A 79 0.50 -19.64 21.80
CA PRO A 79 1.05 -19.64 23.16
C PRO A 79 2.50 -20.13 23.26
N ASP A 80 2.97 -20.86 22.26
CA ASP A 80 4.35 -21.34 22.12
C ASP A 80 5.25 -20.34 21.36
N GLY A 81 4.72 -19.19 20.96
CA GLY A 81 5.43 -18.15 20.23
C GLY A 81 5.58 -18.41 18.73
N THR A 82 5.02 -19.49 18.20
CA THR A 82 5.05 -19.78 16.76
C THR A 82 4.00 -18.96 16.01
N ILE A 83 4.19 -18.80 14.68
CA ILE A 83 3.19 -18.19 13.81
C ILE A 83 2.25 -19.30 13.35
N PRO A 84 0.97 -19.28 13.75
CA PRO A 84 0.00 -20.27 13.30
C PRO A 84 -0.13 -20.23 11.78
N SER A 85 -0.19 -21.38 11.10
CA SER A 85 -0.34 -21.42 9.64
C SER A 85 -1.63 -20.75 9.16
N ASN A 86 -2.68 -20.73 10.00
CA ASN A 86 -3.93 -20.01 9.77
C ASN A 86 -3.80 -18.48 9.92
N HIS A 87 -2.70 -17.96 10.47
CA HIS A 87 -2.42 -16.52 10.62
C HIS A 87 -1.38 -16.00 9.62
N LEU A 88 -0.75 -16.89 8.83
CA LEU A 88 0.30 -16.52 7.89
C LEU A 88 -0.17 -15.48 6.88
N HIS A 89 -1.41 -15.62 6.39
CA HIS A 89 -2.03 -14.65 5.48
C HIS A 89 -2.15 -13.25 6.09
N ASN A 90 -2.50 -13.15 7.37
CA ASN A 90 -2.59 -11.86 8.07
C ASN A 90 -1.22 -11.21 8.22
N PHE A 91 -0.17 -12.01 8.42
CA PHE A 91 1.22 -11.54 8.43
C PHE A 91 1.68 -11.07 7.04
N GLU A 92 1.31 -11.78 5.98
CA GLU A 92 1.58 -11.36 4.59
C GLU A 92 0.91 -10.03 4.28
N HIS A 93 -0.38 -9.88 4.61
CA HIS A 93 -1.13 -8.63 4.48
C HIS A 93 -0.53 -7.48 5.28
N SER A 94 -0.08 -7.78 6.50
CA SER A 94 0.58 -6.80 7.37
C SER A 94 1.94 -6.38 6.84
N ASN A 95 2.71 -7.32 6.27
CA ASN A 95 3.99 -7.03 5.64
C ASN A 95 3.81 -6.14 4.40
N ILE A 96 2.84 -6.46 3.53
CA ILE A 96 2.49 -5.59 2.39
C ILE A 96 2.13 -4.18 2.90
N SER A 97 1.24 -4.08 3.88
CA SER A 97 0.84 -2.80 4.48
C SER A 97 2.03 -2.03 5.08
N MET A 98 2.99 -2.73 5.68
CA MET A 98 4.19 -2.14 6.26
C MET A 98 5.12 -1.55 5.18
N THR A 99 5.25 -2.21 4.02
CA THR A 99 6.06 -1.64 2.93
C THR A 99 5.45 -0.35 2.36
N PHE A 100 4.13 -0.26 2.24
CA PHE A 100 3.44 0.98 1.87
C PHE A 100 3.58 2.08 2.93
N PHE A 101 3.53 1.72 4.22
CA PHE A 101 3.80 2.67 5.30
C PHE A 101 5.22 3.25 5.20
N MET A 102 6.21 2.39 5.00
CA MET A 102 7.61 2.80 4.82
C MET A 102 7.78 3.68 3.58
N TYR A 103 7.17 3.31 2.45
CA TYR A 103 7.14 4.15 1.26
C TYR A 103 6.63 5.56 1.58
N ALA A 104 5.50 5.68 2.28
CA ALA A 104 4.91 6.98 2.58
C ALA A 104 5.79 7.80 3.55
N PHE A 105 6.30 7.17 4.61
CA PHE A 105 7.18 7.81 5.58
C PHE A 105 8.48 8.33 4.93
N PHE A 106 9.16 7.48 4.16
CA PHE A 106 10.40 7.87 3.49
C PHE A 106 10.15 8.87 2.35
N SER A 107 8.99 8.84 1.69
CA SER A 107 8.63 9.88 0.70
C SER A 107 8.56 11.27 1.33
N ILE A 108 8.02 11.39 2.54
CA ILE A 108 8.04 12.65 3.31
C ILE A 108 9.48 13.02 3.67
N LEU A 109 10.26 12.06 4.19
CA LEU A 109 11.64 12.31 4.63
C LEU A 109 12.53 12.76 3.47
N LEU A 110 12.45 12.10 2.31
CA LEU A 110 13.20 12.42 1.10
C LEU A 110 12.83 13.80 0.56
N ASP A 111 11.56 14.18 0.63
CA ASP A 111 11.13 15.54 0.24
C ASP A 111 11.62 16.62 1.21
N LYS A 112 11.82 16.29 2.49
CA LYS A 112 12.39 17.23 3.49
C LYS A 112 13.90 17.38 3.37
N VAL A 113 14.62 16.28 3.10
CA VAL A 113 16.08 16.26 2.98
C VAL A 113 16.54 16.74 1.59
N ALA A 114 15.70 16.53 0.56
CA ALA A 114 15.96 16.88 -0.84
C ALA A 114 17.34 16.42 -1.36
N PRO A 115 17.70 15.12 -1.22
CA PRO A 115 18.96 14.62 -1.77
C PRO A 115 18.97 14.68 -3.31
N PRO A 116 20.14 14.70 -3.96
CA PRO A 116 20.23 14.78 -5.43
C PRO A 116 19.44 13.70 -6.18
N ALA A 117 19.25 12.53 -5.57
CA ALA A 117 18.51 11.40 -6.14
C ALA A 117 17.07 11.25 -5.57
N GLN A 118 16.48 12.30 -4.99
CA GLN A 118 15.17 12.26 -4.33
C GLN A 118 14.10 11.52 -5.14
N TYR A 119 13.90 11.90 -6.41
CA TYR A 119 12.86 11.31 -7.26
C TYR A 119 13.14 9.85 -7.61
N GLY A 120 14.41 9.50 -7.82
CA GLY A 120 14.82 8.11 -8.07
C GLY A 120 14.58 7.22 -6.85
N LEU A 121 14.96 7.70 -5.66
CA LEU A 121 14.75 6.98 -4.40
C LEU A 121 13.25 6.81 -4.08
N THR A 122 12.46 7.85 -4.32
CA THR A 122 11.00 7.78 -4.08
C THR A 122 10.33 6.78 -5.04
N ASN A 123 10.73 6.75 -6.31
CA ASN A 123 10.24 5.76 -7.28
C ASN A 123 10.72 4.34 -6.96
N PHE A 124 11.95 4.18 -6.47
CA PHE A 124 12.46 2.89 -6.03
C PHE A 124 11.64 2.33 -4.86
N LEU A 125 11.36 3.17 -3.84
CA LEU A 125 10.52 2.77 -2.71
C LEU A 125 9.10 2.40 -3.15
N ALA A 126 8.52 3.16 -4.08
CA ALA A 126 7.22 2.82 -4.67
C ALA A 126 7.27 1.44 -5.35
N ALA A 127 8.29 1.19 -6.17
CA ALA A 127 8.46 -0.10 -6.85
C ALA A 127 8.61 -1.27 -5.87
N VAL A 128 9.31 -1.09 -4.75
CA VAL A 128 9.43 -2.11 -3.69
C VAL A 128 8.07 -2.40 -3.05
N ALA A 129 7.28 -1.36 -2.75
CA ALA A 129 5.96 -1.52 -2.14
C ALA A 129 4.97 -2.22 -3.09
N PHE A 130 4.92 -1.81 -4.36
CA PHE A 130 4.07 -2.46 -5.37
C PHE A 130 4.58 -3.85 -5.79
N GLY A 131 5.87 -4.13 -5.58
CA GLY A 131 6.49 -5.42 -5.88
C GLY A 131 6.19 -6.54 -4.88
N GLN A 132 5.50 -6.27 -3.77
CA GLN A 132 5.18 -7.26 -2.73
C GLN A 132 4.11 -8.30 -3.13
N GLN A 133 3.91 -8.56 -4.43
CA GLN A 133 2.92 -9.50 -4.94
C GLN A 133 3.17 -10.93 -4.36
N PRO A 134 2.18 -11.57 -3.72
CA PRO A 134 2.32 -12.96 -3.32
C PRO A 134 2.37 -13.86 -4.57
N PRO A 135 3.27 -14.87 -4.62
CA PRO A 135 3.20 -15.90 -5.65
C PRO A 135 1.88 -16.64 -5.48
N LEU A 136 0.95 -16.46 -6.42
CA LEU A 136 -0.24 -17.30 -6.53
C LEU A 136 0.24 -18.76 -6.55
N PRO A 137 -0.17 -19.63 -5.62
CA PRO A 137 0.05 -21.04 -5.81
C PRO A 137 -0.65 -21.43 -7.12
N PRO A 138 -0.01 -22.22 -8.00
CA PRO A 138 -0.66 -22.70 -9.21
C PRO A 138 -1.96 -23.41 -8.80
N PRO A 139 -3.05 -23.30 -9.58
CA PRO A 139 -4.26 -24.05 -9.29
C PRO A 139 -3.87 -25.52 -9.22
N LEU A 140 -4.13 -26.15 -8.06
CA LEU A 140 -3.96 -27.58 -7.89
C LEU A 140 -4.85 -28.24 -8.94
N CYS A 141 -4.23 -28.73 -10.01
CA CYS A 141 -4.90 -29.53 -11.02
C CYS A 141 -5.51 -30.72 -10.27
N GLY A 142 -6.85 -30.78 -10.24
CA GLY A 142 -7.57 -31.81 -9.52
C GLY A 142 -7.11 -33.19 -9.97
N SER A 143 -6.56 -33.94 -9.02
CA SER A 143 -6.40 -35.39 -9.14
C SER A 143 -7.79 -36.01 -9.13
N HIS A 144 -8.46 -36.05 -10.29
CA HIS A 144 -9.52 -37.02 -10.53
C HIS A 144 -8.86 -38.39 -10.72
N GLY A 145 -8.64 -39.09 -9.62
CA GLY A 145 -8.39 -40.51 -9.56
C GLY A 145 -9.41 -41.15 -8.64
N GLY A 146 -10.30 -41.98 -9.20
CA GLY A 146 -11.38 -42.67 -8.50
C GLY A 146 -12.54 -42.93 -9.44
#